data_AF-A0A3C1LJY7-F1
#
_entry.id   AF-A0A3C1LJY7-F1
#
_cell.length_a   1.000
_cell.length_b   1.000
_cell.length_c   1.000
_cell.angle_alpha   90.00
_cell.angle_beta   90.00
_cell.angle_gamma   90.00
#
_symmetry.space_group_name_H-M   'P 1'
#
loop_
_entity.id
_entity.type
_entity.pdbx_description
1 polymer ?
#
loop_
_entity_poly.entity_id
_entity_poly.type
_entity_poly.pdbx_seq_one_letter_code
_entity_poly.pdbx_strand_id
1 'polypeptide(L)'
;EMHVMETKGEMQHLEFEIPSRGLIGLRTQMLTATTGEAVMAHRFTEYKPWKGPIPGRNNGVLIAKEAGTTTGYSLDKLQDRGVFFVDPGEEVYKGMIIGENNKPGDLVVNSNEG
;
A
#
# COMPACT_ATOMS: atom_id res chain seq x y z
N GLU A 1 20.18 -1.87 9.09
CA GLU A 1 21.19 -1.09 9.83
C GLU A 1 21.65 0.06 8.96
N MET A 2 21.92 1.23 9.55
CA MET A 2 22.41 2.41 8.83
C MET A 2 23.93 2.40 8.85
N HIS A 3 24.55 2.52 7.68
CA HIS A 3 26.00 2.50 7.50
C HIS A 3 26.57 3.89 7.25
N VAL A 4 25.88 4.71 6.46
CA VAL A 4 26.32 6.06 6.08
C VAL A 4 25.17 7.04 6.22
N MET A 5 25.46 8.21 6.77
CA MET A 5 24.60 9.39 6.75
C MET A 5 25.48 10.62 6.52
N GLU A 6 25.42 11.18 5.32
CA GLU A 6 26.24 12.32 4.91
C GLU A 6 25.40 13.41 4.27
N THR A 7 25.60 14.66 4.68
CA THR A 7 24.95 15.81 4.07
C THR A 7 25.73 16.27 2.84
N LYS A 8 25.07 16.23 1.68
CA LYS A 8 25.58 16.73 0.39
C LYS A 8 24.77 17.94 -0.05
N GLY A 9 25.13 19.11 0.48
CA GLY A 9 24.41 20.36 0.22
C GLY A 9 22.99 20.28 0.76
N GLU A 10 22.00 20.35 -0.13
CA GLU A 10 20.57 20.25 0.21
C GLU A 10 20.08 18.80 0.36
N MET A 11 20.86 17.81 -0.11
CA MET A 11 20.48 16.40 -0.05
C MET A 11 21.18 15.66 1.09
N GLN A 12 20.49 14.68 1.69
CA GLN A 12 21.08 13.71 2.62
C GLN A 12 21.35 12.40 1.89
N HIS A 13 22.60 11.95 1.88
CA HIS A 13 23.02 10.64 1.38
C HIS A 13 22.95 9.63 2.52
N LEU A 14 22.15 8.57 2.32
CA LEU A 14 21.93 7.54 3.34
C LEU A 14 22.22 6.16 2.74
N GLU A 15 23.02 5.36 3.45
CA GLU A 15 23.25 3.96 3.09
C GLU A 15 22.72 3.05 4.20
N PHE A 16 21.89 2.10 3.81
CA PHE A 16 21.29 1.14 4.73
C PHE A 16 21.50 -0.28 4.23
N GLU A 17 21.72 -1.18 5.18
CA GLU A 17 21.57 -2.61 4.97
C GLU A 17 20.19 -3.07 5.44
N ILE A 18 19.37 -3.51 4.50
CA ILE A 18 17.97 -3.87 4.72
C ILE A 18 17.75 -5.27 4.12
N PRO A 19 17.05 -6.18 4.81
CA PRO A 19 16.69 -7.47 4.21
C PRO A 19 15.81 -7.25 2.97
N SER A 20 16.00 -8.06 1.92
CA SER A 20 15.25 -7.88 0.66
C SER A 20 13.73 -7.86 0.84
N ARG A 21 13.20 -8.62 1.82
CA ARG A 21 11.77 -8.62 2.17
C ARG A 21 11.25 -7.26 2.67
N GLY A 22 12.10 -6.41 3.23
CA GLY A 22 11.76 -5.08 3.72
C GLY A 22 11.91 -3.97 2.66
N LEU A 23 12.54 -4.28 1.52
CA LEU A 23 12.61 -3.34 0.39
C LEU A 23 11.31 -3.34 -0.44
N ILE A 24 10.47 -4.36 -0.28
CA ILE A 24 9.18 -4.48 -0.99
C ILE A 24 8.26 -3.34 -0.53
N GLY A 25 7.83 -2.49 -1.46
CA GLY A 25 6.95 -1.34 -1.19
C GLY A 25 7.66 -0.06 -0.72
N LEU A 26 8.90 -0.16 -0.22
CA LEU A 26 9.65 1.00 0.29
C LEU A 26 9.88 2.08 -0.78
N ARG A 27 10.19 1.67 -2.02
CA ARG A 27 10.40 2.62 -3.14
C ARG A 27 9.18 3.52 -3.34
N THR A 28 7.99 2.93 -3.43
CA THR A 28 6.75 3.67 -3.65
C THR A 28 6.50 4.63 -2.48
N GLN A 29 6.65 4.15 -1.25
CA GLN A 29 6.48 4.97 -0.04
C GLN A 29 7.43 6.17 -0.01
N MET A 30 8.70 5.97 -0.36
CA MET A 30 9.69 7.05 -0.40
C MET A 30 9.39 8.07 -1.48
N LEU A 31 9.06 7.62 -2.70
CA LEU A 31 8.68 8.54 -3.78
C LEU A 31 7.43 9.36 -3.41
N THR A 32 6.45 8.75 -2.75
CA THR A 32 5.27 9.47 -2.24
C THR A 32 5.63 10.46 -1.13
N ALA A 33 6.47 10.06 -0.17
CA ALA A 33 6.83 10.90 0.97
C ALA A 33 7.71 12.10 0.59
N THR A 34 8.54 11.97 -0.45
CA THR A 34 9.44 13.03 -0.92
C THR A 34 8.93 13.71 -2.19
N THR A 35 7.67 13.50 -2.58
CA THR A 35 7.09 14.10 -3.79
C THR A 35 7.95 13.87 -5.06
N GLY A 36 8.57 12.69 -5.16
CA GLY A 36 9.41 12.29 -6.29
C GLY A 36 10.87 12.73 -6.25
N GLU A 37 11.32 13.47 -5.24
CA GLU A 37 12.71 13.97 -5.16
C GLU A 37 13.72 12.90 -4.71
N ALA A 38 13.29 11.85 -4.00
CA ALA A 38 14.18 10.82 -3.50
C ALA A 38 14.75 9.94 -4.62
N VAL A 39 16.08 9.81 -4.63
CA VAL A 39 16.79 8.86 -5.47
C VAL A 39 17.14 7.62 -4.66
N MET A 40 16.65 6.44 -5.10
CA MET A 40 16.91 5.17 -4.43
C MET A 40 17.53 4.13 -5.36
N ALA A 41 18.67 3.60 -4.94
CA ALA A 41 19.30 2.43 -5.52
C ALA A 41 19.50 1.36 -4.44
N HIS A 42 19.47 0.08 -4.85
CA HIS A 42 19.79 -1.04 -3.96
C HIS A 42 20.63 -2.05 -4.74
N ARG A 43 21.50 -2.76 -4.04
CA ARG A 43 22.30 -3.85 -4.59
C ARG A 43 22.26 -5.02 -3.62
N PHE A 44 22.22 -6.24 -4.14
CA PHE A 44 22.36 -7.43 -3.33
C PHE A 44 23.78 -7.49 -2.73
N THR A 45 23.86 -7.63 -1.40
CA THR A 45 25.12 -7.75 -0.67
C THR A 45 25.47 -9.22 -0.42
N GLU A 46 24.65 -9.91 0.38
CA GLU A 46 24.90 -11.30 0.78
C GLU A 46 23.64 -11.97 1.33
N TYR A 47 23.71 -13.29 1.53
CA TYR A 47 22.69 -14.04 2.27
C TYR A 47 22.99 -14.01 3.76
N LYS A 48 22.00 -13.64 4.58
CA LYS A 48 22.09 -13.63 6.05
C LYS A 48 21.00 -14.50 6.68
N PRO A 49 21.18 -14.94 7.95
CA PRO A 49 20.13 -15.60 8.71
C PRO A 49 18.84 -14.77 8.75
N TRP A 50 17.72 -15.45 8.93
CA TRP A 50 16.40 -14.83 8.92
C TRP A 50 16.28 -13.76 10.03
N LYS A 51 16.08 -12.50 9.62
CA LYS A 51 15.97 -11.32 10.49
C LYS A 51 14.58 -11.13 11.13
N GLY A 52 13.74 -12.17 11.19
CA GLY A 52 12.42 -12.12 11.81
C GLY A 52 11.26 -11.68 10.89
N PRO A 53 10.05 -11.51 11.47
CA PRO A 53 8.87 -11.03 10.74
C PRO A 53 9.03 -9.54 10.41
N ILE A 54 8.61 -9.16 9.20
CA ILE A 54 8.54 -7.75 8.79
C ILE A 54 7.07 -7.36 8.87
N PRO A 55 6.73 -6.21 9.50
CA PRO A 55 5.35 -5.77 9.60
C PRO A 55 4.76 -5.63 8.19
N GLY A 56 3.64 -6.31 7.97
CA GLY A 56 2.89 -6.23 6.72
C GLY A 56 2.00 -4.99 6.68
N ARG A 57 1.06 -4.96 5.74
CA ARG A 57 0.03 -3.92 5.70
C ARG A 57 -0.84 -4.01 6.96
N ASN A 58 -0.99 -2.90 7.69
CA ASN A 58 -1.88 -2.83 8.87
C ASN A 58 -3.37 -2.76 8.50
N ASN A 59 -3.66 -2.25 7.30
CA ASN A 59 -5.02 -2.01 6.82
C ASN A 59 -5.64 -3.30 6.23
N GLY A 60 -6.95 -3.46 6.40
CA GLY A 60 -7.71 -4.52 5.74
C GLY A 60 -8.07 -4.19 4.29
N VAL A 61 -8.81 -5.06 3.62
CA VAL A 61 -9.42 -4.79 2.31
C VAL A 61 -10.93 -4.67 2.36
N LEU A 62 -11.48 -3.85 1.47
CA LEU A 62 -12.89 -3.84 1.12
C LEU A 62 -13.13 -4.85 0.00
N ILE A 63 -14.00 -5.83 0.24
CA ILE A 63 -14.26 -6.94 -0.67
C ILE A 63 -15.70 -6.85 -1.19
N ALA A 64 -15.87 -6.93 -2.50
CA ALA A 64 -17.19 -6.96 -3.12
C ALA A 64 -17.96 -8.23 -2.72
N LYS A 65 -19.15 -8.03 -2.13
CA LYS A 65 -20.03 -9.13 -1.72
C LYS A 65 -20.61 -9.91 -2.90
N GLU A 66 -20.95 -9.20 -3.97
CA GLU A 66 -21.64 -9.72 -5.15
C GLU A 66 -21.05 -9.12 -6.43
N ALA A 67 -21.33 -9.77 -7.57
CA ALA A 67 -20.97 -9.23 -8.87
C ALA A 67 -22.02 -8.19 -9.33
N GLY A 68 -21.59 -7.18 -10.04
CA GLY A 68 -22.46 -6.14 -10.59
C GLY A 68 -21.72 -4.84 -10.83
N THR A 69 -22.45 -3.83 -11.29
CA THR A 69 -21.91 -2.49 -11.52
C THR A 69 -21.89 -1.69 -10.23
N THR A 70 -20.78 -1.01 -9.92
CA THR A 70 -20.69 -0.14 -8.74
C THR A 70 -21.63 1.07 -8.88
N THR A 71 -22.36 1.39 -7.83
CA THR A 71 -23.23 2.59 -7.81
C THR A 71 -22.57 3.70 -7.01
N GLY A 72 -22.67 4.94 -7.49
CA GLY A 72 -22.13 6.10 -6.75
C GLY A 72 -22.75 6.25 -5.36
N TYR A 73 -24.02 5.87 -5.23
CA TYR A 73 -24.73 5.85 -3.95
C TYR A 73 -24.14 4.86 -2.94
N SER A 74 -23.79 3.64 -3.39
CA SER A 74 -23.11 2.66 -2.53
C SER A 74 -21.71 3.12 -2.13
N LEU A 75 -20.93 3.65 -3.09
CA LEU A 75 -19.56 4.09 -2.83
C LEU A 75 -19.52 5.28 -1.86
N ASP A 76 -20.41 6.26 -2.02
CA ASP A 76 -20.52 7.42 -1.12
C ASP A 76 -20.84 7.00 0.32
N LYS A 77 -21.79 6.09 0.52
CA LYS A 77 -22.11 5.54 1.85
C LYS A 77 -20.96 4.79 2.51
N LEU A 78 -20.08 4.21 1.71
CA LEU A 78 -18.97 3.40 2.20
C LEU A 78 -17.64 4.18 2.23
N GLN A 79 -17.64 5.45 1.84
CA GLN A 79 -16.43 6.29 1.84
C GLN A 79 -15.81 6.44 3.24
N ASP A 80 -16.62 6.44 4.29
CA ASP A 80 -16.16 6.44 5.69
C ASP A 80 -15.42 5.15 6.10
N ARG A 81 -15.48 4.10 5.27
CA ARG A 81 -14.85 2.80 5.54
C ARG A 81 -13.45 2.68 4.95
N GLY A 82 -13.06 3.57 4.03
CA GLY A 82 -11.77 3.41 3.37
C GLY A 82 -11.61 4.17 2.07
N VAL A 83 -10.59 3.78 1.32
CA VAL A 83 -10.27 4.36 0.00
C VAL A 83 -10.59 3.32 -1.06
N PHE A 84 -11.43 3.69 -2.03
CA PHE A 84 -11.79 2.81 -3.15
C PHE A 84 -10.75 2.84 -4.25
N PHE A 85 -10.58 1.69 -4.91
CA PHE A 85 -9.75 1.53 -6.12
C PHE A 85 -10.58 1.55 -7.40
N VAL A 86 -11.90 1.54 -7.26
CA VAL A 86 -12.89 1.51 -8.34
C VAL A 86 -13.71 2.79 -8.33
N ASP A 87 -14.14 3.20 -9.51
CA ASP A 87 -15.02 4.35 -9.69
C ASP A 87 -16.50 3.91 -9.77
N PRO A 88 -17.47 4.84 -9.63
CA PRO A 88 -18.88 4.55 -9.92
C PRO A 88 -19.08 4.12 -11.38
N GLY A 89 -19.84 3.05 -11.62
CA GLY A 89 -20.13 2.52 -12.95
C GLY A 89 -19.19 1.40 -13.41
N GLU A 90 -18.26 0.97 -12.57
CA GLU A 90 -17.31 -0.10 -12.88
C GLU A 90 -17.89 -1.48 -12.57
N GLU A 91 -17.64 -2.47 -13.44
CA GLU A 91 -18.09 -3.84 -13.21
C GLU A 91 -17.16 -4.55 -12.21
N VAL A 92 -17.73 -5.03 -11.11
CA VAL A 92 -17.02 -5.80 -10.09
C VAL A 92 -17.55 -7.23 -10.01
N TYR A 93 -16.71 -8.14 -9.55
CA TYR A 93 -17.09 -9.54 -9.29
C TYR A 93 -17.04 -9.88 -7.80
N LYS A 94 -17.78 -10.90 -7.39
CA LYS A 94 -17.78 -11.39 -6.01
C LYS A 94 -16.38 -11.79 -5.56
N GLY A 95 -15.93 -11.23 -4.44
CA GLY A 95 -14.58 -11.47 -3.89
C GLY A 95 -13.52 -10.52 -4.44
N MET A 96 -13.85 -9.62 -5.38
CA MET A 96 -12.93 -8.59 -5.86
C MET A 96 -12.57 -7.62 -4.73
N ILE A 97 -11.28 -7.29 -4.60
CA ILE A 97 -10.83 -6.22 -3.73
C ILE A 97 -11.13 -4.90 -4.42
N ILE A 98 -12.04 -4.12 -3.83
CA ILE A 98 -12.52 -2.85 -4.39
C ILE A 98 -11.95 -1.63 -3.66
N GLY A 99 -11.22 -1.85 -2.56
CA GLY A 99 -10.62 -0.76 -1.80
C GLY A 99 -9.80 -1.21 -0.61
N GLU A 100 -9.20 -0.23 0.06
CA GLU A 100 -8.45 -0.36 1.29
C GLU A 100 -9.32 0.07 2.49
N ASN A 101 -9.42 -0.79 3.51
CA ASN A 101 -10.18 -0.51 4.72
C ASN A 101 -9.34 0.36 5.67
N ASN A 102 -9.95 1.37 6.30
CA ASN A 102 -9.29 2.23 7.28
C ASN A 102 -8.99 1.54 8.62
N LYS A 103 -9.51 0.32 8.84
CA LYS A 103 -9.27 -0.50 10.02
C LYS A 103 -8.56 -1.81 9.66
N PRO A 104 -7.88 -2.44 10.64
CA PRO A 104 -7.42 -3.82 10.50
C PRO A 104 -8.62 -4.77 10.32
N GLY A 105 -8.45 -5.74 9.43
CA GLY A 105 -9.47 -6.76 9.14
C GLY A 105 -10.25 -6.46 7.85
N ASP A 106 -10.54 -7.52 7.10
CA ASP A 106 -11.23 -7.42 5.82
C ASP A 106 -12.73 -7.22 6.02
N LEU A 107 -13.32 -6.36 5.20
CA LEU A 107 -14.73 -6.02 5.26
C LEU A 107 -15.40 -6.37 3.93
N VAL A 108 -16.37 -7.28 3.99
CA VAL A 108 -17.22 -7.58 2.83
C VAL A 108 -18.32 -6.53 2.76
N VAL A 109 -18.37 -5.79 1.66
CA VAL A 109 -19.29 -4.66 1.46
C VAL A 109 -20.14 -4.88 0.21
N ASN A 110 -21.34 -4.28 0.22
CA ASN A 110 -22.15 -4.23 -0.97
C ASN A 110 -21.89 -2.93 -1.75
N SER A 111 -21.37 -3.05 -2.97
CA SER A 111 -21.00 -1.92 -3.83
C SER A 111 -22.01 -1.67 -4.97
N ASN A 112 -23.03 -2.51 -5.13
CA ASN A 112 -23.99 -2.45 -6.24
C ASN A 112 -25.43 -2.10 -5.79
N GLU A 113 -25.64 -1.75 -4.51
CA GLU A 113 -26.94 -1.36 -3.98
C GLU A 113 -27.23 0.11 -4.33
N GLY A 114 -28.30 0.37 -5.08
CA GLY A 114 -28.71 1.74 -5.44
C GLY A 114 -29.48 1.79 -6.74
#